data_AF-A0A0F0IA00-F1
#
_entry.id   AF-A0A0F0IA00-F1
#
_cell.length_a   1.000
_cell.length_b   1.000
_cell.length_c   1.000
_cell.angle_alpha   90.00
_cell.angle_beta   90.00
_cell.angle_gamma   90.00
#
_symmetry.space_group_name_H-M   'P 1'
#
loop_
_entity.id
_entity.type
_entity.pdbx_description
1 polymer ?
#
loop_
_entity_poly.entity_id
_entity_poly.type
_entity_poly.pdbx_seq_one_letter_code
_entity_poly.pdbx_strand_id
1 'polypeptide(L)'
;MAPLAGDPRSVLKGTWSLAAVAIVVMVLRVVAKLKLHHVGIDDCAMITALLLALVASTLFSIAVLVYGFGDGLDTHNHSDQVNALKYYVILQVFGIASSCMGRVAFIFYLLPILSTTKISKIILRGLLALQVVNFVSIVLLLSQCRDIRGIWDPLFEERTECMDVSVEIYYGYFQCSCNGLTDLILSVYPSYIFWNLKLRLRVKISLEVLQSLNAKENT
;
A
#
# COMPACT_ATOMS: atom_id res chain seq x y z
N MET A 1 15.68 16.47 -15.40
CA MET A 1 15.06 15.28 -14.77
C MET A 1 14.76 14.32 -15.90
N ALA A 2 15.51 13.23 -16.03
CA ALA A 2 15.30 12.28 -17.13
C ALA A 2 13.85 11.76 -17.05
N PRO A 3 13.12 11.68 -18.18
CA PRO A 3 11.81 11.08 -18.15
C PRO A 3 12.02 9.61 -17.83
N LEU A 4 11.64 9.19 -16.62
CA LEU A 4 11.29 7.81 -16.36
C LEU A 4 9.99 7.53 -17.14
N ALA A 5 10.08 7.53 -18.48
CA ALA A 5 9.03 7.07 -19.36
C ALA A 5 9.01 5.54 -19.25
N GLY A 6 8.58 5.04 -18.09
CA GLY A 6 8.24 3.65 -17.92
C GLY A 6 7.02 3.38 -18.78
N ASP A 7 7.12 2.38 -19.67
CA ASP A 7 6.01 1.97 -20.53
C ASP A 7 4.77 1.72 -19.65
N PRO A 8 3.67 2.48 -19.80
CA PRO A 8 2.50 2.37 -18.94
C PRO A 8 1.93 0.94 -18.91
N ARG A 9 2.14 0.18 -19.99
CA ARG A 9 1.73 -1.22 -20.09
C ARG A 9 2.52 -2.13 -19.16
N SER A 10 3.79 -1.83 -18.91
CA SER A 10 4.64 -2.59 -18.01
C SER A 10 4.22 -2.39 -16.56
N VAL A 11 3.91 -1.16 -16.17
CA VAL A 11 3.39 -0.84 -14.82
C VAL A 11 2.05 -1.52 -14.58
N LEU A 12 1.18 -1.54 -15.59
CA LEU A 12 -0.11 -2.22 -15.52
C LEU A 12 0.07 -3.74 -15.32
N LYS A 13 0.97 -4.38 -16.09
CA LYS A 13 1.27 -5.81 -15.93
C LYS A 13 1.76 -6.14 -14.52
N GLY A 14 2.68 -5.34 -13.98
CA GLY A 14 3.20 -5.50 -12.61
C GLY A 14 2.11 -5.34 -11.55
N THR A 15 1.20 -4.38 -11.75
CA THR A 15 0.07 -4.16 -10.82
C THR A 15 -0.84 -5.38 -10.75
N TRP A 16 -1.22 -5.95 -11.91
CA TRP A 16 -2.09 -7.12 -11.97
C TRP A 16 -1.40 -8.42 -11.53
N SER A 17 -0.09 -8.58 -11.77
CA SER A 17 0.66 -9.74 -11.26
C SER A 17 0.71 -9.73 -9.73
N LEU A 18 1.02 -8.59 -9.12
CA LEU A 18 1.02 -8.41 -7.67
C LEU A 18 -0.38 -8.62 -7.08
N ALA A 19 -1.43 -8.12 -7.74
CA ALA A 19 -2.81 -8.35 -7.32
C ALA A 19 -3.17 -9.85 -7.35
N ALA A 20 -2.78 -10.58 -8.40
CA ALA A 20 -3.01 -12.03 -8.48
C ALA A 20 -2.30 -12.78 -7.35
N VAL A 21 -1.04 -12.45 -7.06
CA VAL A 21 -0.29 -13.04 -5.94
C VAL A 21 -0.96 -12.73 -4.61
N ALA A 22 -1.39 -11.48 -4.40
CA ALA A 22 -2.09 -11.07 -3.18
C ALA A 22 -3.39 -11.87 -2.97
N ILE A 23 -4.20 -12.07 -4.03
CA ILE A 23 -5.41 -12.90 -3.97
C ILE A 23 -5.06 -14.33 -3.56
N VAL A 24 -4.05 -14.94 -4.18
CA VAL A 24 -3.63 -16.32 -3.85
C VAL A 24 -3.21 -16.44 -2.39
N VAL A 25 -2.40 -15.52 -1.89
CA VAL A 25 -1.96 -15.50 -0.48
C VAL A 25 -3.15 -15.33 0.46
N MET A 26 -4.12 -14.48 0.13
CA MET A 26 -5.33 -14.28 0.93
C MET A 26 -6.21 -15.53 0.97
N VAL A 27 -6.42 -16.19 -0.17
CA VAL A 27 -7.15 -17.46 -0.23
C VAL A 27 -6.47 -18.50 0.65
N LEU A 28 -5.14 -18.64 0.55
CA LEU A 28 -4.38 -19.57 1.38
C LEU A 28 -4.54 -19.26 2.88
N ARG A 29 -4.51 -17.99 3.26
CA ARG A 29 -4.69 -17.55 4.65
C ARG A 29 -6.09 -17.87 5.18
N VAL A 30 -7.13 -17.63 4.39
CA VAL A 30 -8.52 -17.98 4.75
C VAL A 30 -8.67 -19.50 4.90
N VAL A 31 -8.15 -20.29 3.96
CA VAL A 31 -8.19 -21.77 4.05
C VAL A 31 -7.46 -22.28 5.28
N ALA A 32 -6.29 -21.72 5.62
CA ALA A 32 -5.55 -22.10 6.82
C ALA A 32 -6.33 -21.79 8.10
N LYS A 33 -6.97 -20.62 8.18
CA LYS A 33 -7.82 -20.21 9.32
C LYS A 33 -9.08 -21.06 9.47
N LEU A 34 -9.72 -21.41 8.35
CA LEU A 34 -10.87 -22.33 8.33
C LEU A 34 -10.48 -23.71 8.86
N LYS A 35 -9.31 -24.23 8.48
CA LYS A 35 -8.78 -25.50 9.03
C LYS A 35 -8.43 -25.41 10.52
N LEU A 36 -8.03 -24.23 11.01
CA LEU A 36 -7.72 -23.98 12.41
C LEU A 36 -8.94 -23.57 13.25
N HIS A 37 -10.13 -23.49 12.64
CA HIS A 37 -11.40 -23.14 13.28
C HIS A 37 -11.38 -21.82 14.07
N HIS A 38 -10.57 -20.86 13.60
CA HIS A 38 -10.35 -19.56 14.26
C HIS A 38 -10.64 -18.43 13.26
N VAL A 39 -11.92 -18.27 12.90
CA VAL A 39 -12.37 -17.15 12.06
C VAL A 39 -12.61 -15.96 12.98
N GLY A 40 -11.82 -14.90 12.81
CA GLY A 40 -11.90 -13.69 13.62
C GLY A 40 -12.32 -12.48 12.80
N ILE A 41 -12.73 -11.40 13.48
CA ILE A 41 -13.05 -10.09 12.88
C ILE A 41 -11.85 -9.53 12.08
N ASP A 42 -10.63 -9.92 12.48
CA ASP A 42 -9.36 -9.69 11.77
C ASP A 42 -9.43 -10.02 10.26
N ASP A 43 -10.10 -11.12 9.91
CA ASP A 43 -10.16 -11.59 8.52
C ASP A 43 -11.06 -10.70 7.65
N CYS A 44 -12.11 -10.11 8.22
CA CYS A 44 -12.94 -9.12 7.52
C CYS A 44 -12.17 -7.83 7.20
N ALA A 45 -11.35 -7.35 8.14
CA ALA A 45 -10.53 -6.15 7.91
C ALA A 45 -9.52 -6.37 6.77
N MET A 46 -8.93 -7.55 6.72
CA MET A 46 -7.97 -7.93 5.67
C MET A 46 -8.62 -8.15 4.30
N ILE A 47 -9.80 -8.78 4.25
CA ILE A 47 -10.58 -8.90 3.00
C ILE A 47 -10.98 -7.51 2.49
N THR A 48 -11.39 -6.62 3.40
CA THR A 48 -11.72 -5.24 3.04
C THR A 48 -10.50 -4.52 2.46
N ALA A 49 -9.31 -4.70 3.05
CA ALA A 49 -8.07 -4.15 2.51
C ALA A 49 -7.78 -4.66 1.08
N LEU A 50 -7.97 -5.96 0.82
CA LEU A 50 -7.81 -6.55 -0.51
C LEU A 50 -8.79 -5.95 -1.52
N LEU A 51 -10.06 -5.79 -1.14
CA LEU A 51 -11.08 -5.19 -2.00
C LEU A 51 -10.71 -3.73 -2.36
N LEU A 52 -10.27 -2.95 -1.37
CA LEU A 52 -9.80 -1.58 -1.58
C LEU A 52 -8.57 -1.54 -2.51
N ALA A 53 -7.65 -2.50 -2.39
CA ALA A 53 -6.49 -2.61 -3.27
C ALA A 53 -6.92 -2.88 -4.72
N LEU A 54 -7.87 -3.80 -4.93
CA LEU A 54 -8.40 -4.13 -6.25
C LEU A 54 -9.10 -2.93 -6.87
N VAL A 55 -9.90 -2.19 -6.09
CA VAL A 55 -10.50 -0.93 -6.54
C VAL A 55 -9.42 0.05 -6.99
N ALA A 56 -8.36 0.26 -6.19
CA ALA A 56 -7.26 1.13 -6.56
C ALA A 56 -6.56 0.67 -7.86
N SER A 57 -6.30 -0.64 -8.02
CA SER A 57 -5.70 -1.20 -9.24
C SER A 57 -6.59 -1.02 -10.48
N THR A 58 -7.91 -1.15 -10.33
CA THR A 58 -8.85 -0.90 -11.44
C THR A 58 -8.91 0.58 -11.82
N LEU A 59 -8.93 1.49 -10.84
CA LEU A 59 -8.89 2.94 -11.09
C LEU A 59 -7.60 3.35 -11.78
N PHE A 60 -6.46 2.77 -11.37
CA PHE A 60 -5.18 2.96 -12.05
C PHE A 60 -5.22 2.49 -13.50
N SER A 61 -5.80 1.30 -13.74
CA SER A 61 -5.97 0.76 -15.10
C SER A 61 -6.80 1.70 -15.98
N ILE A 62 -7.86 2.30 -15.43
CA ILE A 62 -8.71 3.26 -16.13
C ILE A 62 -7.94 4.56 -16.42
N ALA A 63 -7.25 5.11 -15.42
CA ALA A 63 -6.46 6.34 -15.58
C ALA A 63 -5.42 6.20 -16.71
N VAL A 64 -4.75 5.05 -16.79
CA VAL A 64 -3.72 4.77 -17.79
C VAL A 64 -4.31 4.45 -19.16
N LEU A 65 -5.27 3.51 -19.24
CA LEU A 65 -5.76 2.99 -20.53
C LEU A 65 -6.78 3.90 -21.23
N VAL A 66 -7.58 4.65 -20.46
CA VAL A 66 -8.67 5.47 -21.00
C VAL A 66 -8.25 6.93 -21.13
N TYR A 67 -7.55 7.46 -20.12
CA TYR A 67 -7.19 8.87 -20.04
C TYR A 67 -5.71 9.15 -20.34
N GLY A 68 -4.92 8.12 -20.66
CA GLY A 68 -3.53 8.28 -21.07
C GLY A 68 -2.59 8.75 -19.97
N PHE A 69 -2.89 8.49 -18.69
CA PHE A 69 -2.01 8.87 -17.58
C PHE A 69 -0.62 8.25 -17.76
N GLY A 70 0.40 9.09 -17.96
CA GLY A 70 1.80 8.66 -18.12
C GLY A 70 2.32 8.66 -19.57
N ASP A 71 1.44 8.75 -20.58
CA ASP A 71 1.84 9.19 -21.92
C ASP A 71 1.93 10.72 -21.89
N GLY A 72 2.99 11.31 -22.43
CA GLY A 72 3.34 12.72 -22.22
C GLY A 72 2.17 13.71 -22.32
N LEU A 73 2.23 14.77 -21.50
CA LEU A 73 1.21 15.82 -21.34
C LEU A 73 0.83 16.59 -22.62
N ASP A 74 1.46 16.32 -23.76
CA ASP A 74 1.21 17.05 -25.01
C ASP A 74 0.26 16.32 -25.97
N THR A 75 -0.09 15.07 -25.69
CA THR A 75 -0.83 14.21 -26.65
C THR A 75 -2.34 14.13 -26.41
N HIS A 76 -2.82 14.53 -25.23
CA HIS A 76 -4.23 14.36 -24.83
C HIS A 76 -4.95 15.69 -24.57
N ASN A 77 -6.26 15.69 -24.83
CA ASN A 77 -7.14 16.83 -24.62
C ASN A 77 -7.13 17.26 -23.14
N HIS A 78 -7.25 18.55 -22.84
CA HIS A 78 -7.22 19.07 -21.46
C HIS A 78 -8.23 18.37 -20.54
N SER A 79 -9.43 18.05 -21.06
CA SER A 79 -10.45 17.29 -20.33
C SER A 79 -9.99 15.91 -19.88
N ASP A 80 -9.16 15.24 -20.67
CA ASP A 80 -8.71 13.88 -20.40
C ASP A 80 -7.64 13.90 -19.31
N GLN A 81 -6.75 14.89 -19.33
CA GLN A 81 -5.73 15.10 -18.30
C GLN A 81 -6.34 15.36 -16.93
N VAL A 82 -7.35 16.23 -16.86
CA VAL A 82 -8.08 16.54 -15.64
C VAL A 82 -8.73 15.27 -15.05
N ASN A 83 -9.36 14.46 -15.90
CA ASN A 83 -9.94 13.19 -15.47
C ASN A 83 -8.86 12.20 -15.02
N ALA A 84 -7.75 12.08 -15.76
CA ALA A 84 -6.64 11.20 -15.40
C ALA A 84 -6.10 11.51 -14.00
N LEU A 85 -5.86 12.80 -13.72
CA LEU A 85 -5.37 13.27 -12.42
C LEU A 85 -6.41 13.04 -11.31
N LYS A 86 -7.70 13.26 -11.60
CA LYS A 86 -8.78 12.95 -10.66
C LYS A 86 -8.82 11.47 -10.27
N TYR A 87 -8.76 10.54 -11.25
CA TYR A 87 -8.69 9.11 -10.97
C TYR A 87 -7.41 8.73 -10.22
N TYR A 88 -6.30 9.42 -10.50
CA TYR A 88 -5.03 9.25 -9.79
C TYR A 88 -5.07 9.72 -8.32
N VAL A 89 -5.73 10.84 -8.01
CA VAL A 89 -5.90 11.25 -6.62
C VAL A 89 -6.79 10.26 -5.87
N ILE A 90 -7.88 9.81 -6.50
CA ILE A 90 -8.79 8.83 -5.91
C ILE A 90 -8.10 7.50 -5.65
N LEU A 91 -7.31 6.98 -6.60
CA LEU A 91 -6.57 5.72 -6.39
C LEU A 91 -5.54 5.85 -5.28
N GLN A 92 -4.88 7.00 -5.12
CA GLN A 92 -3.91 7.20 -4.03
C GLN A 92 -4.60 7.11 -2.66
N VAL A 93 -5.77 7.73 -2.49
CA VAL A 93 -6.55 7.63 -1.24
C VAL A 93 -6.89 6.18 -0.93
N PHE A 94 -7.43 5.43 -1.91
CA PHE A 94 -7.78 4.02 -1.73
C PHE A 94 -6.55 3.14 -1.50
N GLY A 95 -5.44 3.41 -2.18
CA GLY A 95 -4.18 2.69 -2.03
C GLY A 95 -3.57 2.85 -0.64
N ILE A 96 -3.49 4.09 -0.13
CA ILE A 96 -2.98 4.37 1.22
C ILE A 96 -3.90 3.73 2.27
N ALA A 97 -5.23 3.87 2.12
CA ALA A 97 -6.20 3.25 3.02
C ALA A 97 -6.08 1.72 3.04
N SER A 98 -5.98 1.09 1.87
CA SER A 98 -5.80 -0.35 1.73
C SER A 98 -4.51 -0.84 2.41
N SER A 99 -3.38 -0.16 2.15
CA SER A 99 -2.09 -0.49 2.75
C SER A 99 -2.11 -0.34 4.28
N CYS A 100 -2.72 0.73 4.79
CA CYS A 100 -2.91 0.95 6.22
C CYS A 100 -3.75 -0.17 6.86
N MET A 101 -4.91 -0.48 6.30
CA MET A 101 -5.78 -1.55 6.81
C MET A 101 -5.09 -2.92 6.78
N GLY A 102 -4.32 -3.21 5.73
CA GLY A 102 -3.53 -4.43 5.62
C GLY A 102 -2.50 -4.58 6.74
N ARG A 103 -1.75 -3.50 7.04
CA ARG A 103 -0.78 -3.48 8.15
C ARG A 103 -1.46 -3.60 9.51
N VAL A 104 -2.55 -2.87 9.72
CA VAL A 104 -3.33 -2.92 10.96
C VAL A 104 -3.85 -4.33 11.22
N ALA A 105 -4.45 -4.98 10.23
CA ALA A 105 -4.91 -6.37 10.31
C ALA A 105 -3.73 -7.32 10.61
N PHE A 106 -2.60 -7.16 9.93
CA PHE A 106 -1.42 -8.00 10.19
C PHE A 106 -0.88 -7.82 11.63
N ILE A 107 -0.81 -6.59 12.13
CA ILE A 107 -0.41 -6.28 13.51
C ILE A 107 -1.39 -6.91 14.50
N PHE A 108 -2.71 -6.77 14.29
CA PHE A 108 -3.72 -7.39 15.15
C PHE A 108 -3.65 -8.92 15.12
N TYR A 109 -3.34 -9.52 13.98
CA TYR A 109 -3.10 -10.95 13.87
C TYR A 109 -1.87 -11.41 14.67
N LEU A 110 -0.77 -10.68 14.62
CA LEU A 110 0.45 -10.99 15.39
C LEU A 110 0.27 -10.73 16.88
N LEU A 111 -0.60 -9.80 17.27
CA LEU A 111 -0.77 -9.38 18.65
C LEU A 111 -1.08 -10.56 19.58
N PRO A 112 -2.11 -11.41 19.39
CA PRO A 112 -2.35 -12.54 20.29
C PRO A 112 -1.26 -13.62 20.22
N ILE A 113 -0.62 -13.81 19.06
CA ILE A 113 0.41 -14.86 18.86
C ILE A 113 1.72 -14.47 19.56
N LEU A 114 2.10 -13.19 19.48
CA LEU A 114 3.40 -12.68 19.92
C LEU A 114 3.33 -11.88 21.24
N SER A 115 2.16 -11.72 21.83
CA SER A 115 1.89 -11.04 23.12
C SER A 115 2.38 -11.84 24.35
N THR A 116 3.43 -12.66 24.17
CA THR A 116 4.07 -13.40 25.27
C THR A 116 4.93 -12.49 26.14
N THR A 117 5.56 -11.44 25.56
CA THR A 117 6.39 -10.48 26.31
C THR A 117 5.80 -9.07 26.30
N LYS A 118 6.04 -8.30 27.37
CA LYS A 118 5.62 -6.89 27.47
C LYS A 118 6.26 -6.03 26.37
N ILE A 119 7.50 -6.34 26.00
CA ILE A 119 8.27 -5.62 24.97
C ILE A 119 7.61 -5.78 23.59
N SER A 120 7.24 -7.01 23.20
CA SER A 120 6.56 -7.27 21.92
C SER A 120 5.22 -6.52 21.82
N LYS A 121 4.46 -6.43 22.92
CA LYS A 121 3.21 -5.65 22.94
C LYS A 121 3.46 -4.15 22.76
N ILE A 122 4.49 -3.60 23.40
CA ILE A 122 4.84 -2.18 23.27
C ILE A 122 5.24 -1.87 21.83
N ILE A 123 6.07 -2.70 21.22
CA ILE A 123 6.53 -2.47 19.84
C ILE A 123 5.37 -2.60 18.86
N LEU A 124 4.53 -3.64 18.96
CA LEU A 124 3.36 -3.79 18.08
C LEU A 124 2.36 -2.61 18.22
N ARG A 125 2.16 -2.10 19.43
CA ARG A 125 1.37 -0.86 19.65
C ARG A 125 2.04 0.37 19.05
N GLY A 126 3.38 0.45 19.11
CA GLY A 126 4.15 1.50 18.43
C GLY A 126 3.99 1.46 16.91
N LEU A 127 4.01 0.27 16.31
CA LEU A 127 3.75 0.10 14.87
C LEU A 127 2.33 0.50 14.48
N LEU A 128 1.36 0.24 15.36
CA LEU A 128 -0.01 0.69 15.16
C LEU A 128 -0.10 2.23 15.23
N ALA A 129 0.59 2.86 16.17
CA ALA A 129 0.67 4.32 16.26
C ALA A 129 1.36 4.95 15.05
N LEU A 130 2.36 4.29 14.46
CA LEU A 130 3.00 4.75 13.22
C LEU A 130 2.05 4.79 12.02
N GLN A 131 0.92 4.05 12.04
CA GLN A 131 -0.07 4.12 10.97
C GLN A 131 -0.80 5.46 10.90
N VAL A 132 -0.72 6.29 11.95
CA VAL A 132 -1.26 7.66 11.93
C VAL A 132 -0.63 8.50 10.80
N VAL A 133 0.63 8.22 10.44
CA VAL A 133 1.31 8.88 9.31
C VAL A 133 0.54 8.67 8.00
N ASN A 134 0.00 7.47 7.76
CA ASN A 134 -0.81 7.19 6.56
C ASN A 134 -2.14 7.96 6.56
N PHE A 135 -2.75 8.15 7.73
CA PHE A 135 -3.98 8.95 7.83
C PHE A 135 -3.71 10.43 7.53
N VAL A 136 -2.61 10.96 8.05
CA VAL A 136 -2.17 12.33 7.77
C VAL A 136 -1.85 12.50 6.29
N SER A 137 -1.26 11.51 5.60
CA SER A 137 -1.08 11.56 4.15
C SER A 137 -2.39 11.75 3.39
N ILE A 138 -3.45 11.01 3.76
CA ILE A 138 -4.75 11.11 3.10
C ILE A 138 -5.34 12.51 3.31
N VAL A 139 -5.23 13.04 4.53
CA VAL A 139 -5.70 14.39 4.83
C VAL A 139 -4.93 15.43 4.03
N LEU A 140 -3.60 15.36 4.02
CA LEU A 140 -2.75 16.27 3.25
C LEU A 140 -3.09 16.22 1.75
N LEU A 141 -3.24 15.02 1.18
CA LEU A 141 -3.57 14.82 -0.23
C LEU A 141 -4.92 15.47 -0.59
N LEU A 142 -5.92 15.38 0.29
CA LEU A 142 -7.25 15.96 0.09
C LEU A 142 -7.31 17.47 0.41
N SER A 143 -6.42 17.96 1.28
CA SER A 143 -6.35 19.35 1.72
C SER A 143 -5.21 20.14 1.06
N GLN A 144 -4.67 19.66 -0.07
CA GLN A 144 -3.62 20.36 -0.80
C GLN A 144 -4.07 21.75 -1.26
N CYS A 145 -5.32 21.86 -1.71
CA CYS A 145 -5.90 23.13 -2.17
C CYS A 145 -7.11 23.51 -1.31
N ARG A 146 -7.34 24.82 -1.18
CA ARG A 146 -8.54 25.35 -0.48
C ARG A 146 -9.85 24.93 -1.15
N ASP A 147 -9.83 24.74 -2.47
CA ASP A 147 -10.90 24.10 -3.24
C ASP A 147 -10.35 22.80 -3.83
N ILE A 148 -11.01 21.68 -3.55
CA ILE A 148 -10.58 20.35 -3.99
C ILE A 148 -10.49 20.23 -5.52
N ARG A 149 -11.22 21.07 -6.27
CA ARG A 149 -11.17 21.08 -7.74
C ARG A 149 -9.82 21.51 -8.29
N GLY A 150 -9.08 22.35 -7.54
CA GLY A 150 -7.73 22.79 -7.92
C GLY A 150 -6.69 21.67 -7.92
N ILE A 151 -6.99 20.52 -7.30
CA ILE A 151 -6.05 19.38 -7.25
C ILE A 151 -5.94 18.69 -8.62
N TRP A 152 -7.04 18.65 -9.39
CA TRP A 152 -7.06 17.94 -10.68
C TRP A 152 -7.29 18.86 -11.89
N ASP A 153 -7.74 20.09 -11.69
CA ASP A 153 -8.01 21.05 -12.77
C ASP A 153 -7.03 22.24 -12.69
N PRO A 154 -6.06 22.33 -13.63
CA PRO A 154 -5.06 23.41 -13.65
C PRO A 154 -5.68 24.80 -13.76
N LEU A 155 -6.87 24.92 -14.37
CA LEU A 155 -7.57 26.20 -14.50
C LEU A 155 -8.09 26.72 -13.15
N PHE A 156 -8.32 25.83 -12.19
CA PHE A 156 -8.73 26.19 -10.83
C PHE A 156 -7.54 26.35 -9.89
N GLU A 157 -6.38 25.77 -10.23
CA GLU A 157 -5.13 25.96 -9.48
C GLU A 157 -4.74 27.44 -9.42
N GLU A 158 -4.78 28.17 -10.55
CA GLU A 158 -4.47 29.62 -10.57
C GLU A 158 -5.48 30.48 -9.79
N ARG A 159 -6.68 29.94 -9.52
CA ARG A 159 -7.79 30.66 -8.87
C ARG A 159 -7.91 30.34 -7.38
N THR A 160 -7.11 29.42 -6.86
CA THR A 160 -7.21 28.93 -5.48
C THR A 160 -5.83 28.89 -4.83
N GLU A 161 -5.77 29.12 -3.53
CA GLU A 161 -4.52 28.96 -2.79
C GLU A 161 -4.29 27.46 -2.58
N CYS A 162 -3.30 26.92 -3.29
CA CYS A 162 -2.81 25.56 -3.14
C CYS A 162 -1.46 25.55 -2.39
N MET A 163 -1.24 24.49 -1.63
CA MET A 163 0.02 24.22 -0.96
C MET A 163 1.08 23.82 -1.99
N ASP A 164 2.33 24.17 -1.73
CA ASP A 164 3.44 23.83 -2.62
C ASP A 164 3.60 22.29 -2.73
N VAL A 165 3.69 21.81 -3.97
CA VAL A 165 3.82 20.37 -4.30
C VAL A 165 5.03 19.71 -3.61
N SER A 166 6.07 20.49 -3.28
CA SER A 166 7.23 19.97 -2.55
C SER A 166 6.85 19.44 -1.16
N VAL A 167 5.86 20.03 -0.49
CA VAL A 167 5.42 19.58 0.84
C VAL A 167 4.85 18.17 0.76
N GLU A 168 4.01 17.89 -0.24
CA GLU A 168 3.48 16.55 -0.49
C GLU A 168 4.61 15.57 -0.80
N ILE A 169 5.57 15.95 -1.66
CA ILE A 169 6.69 15.09 -2.02
C ILE A 169 7.55 14.72 -0.80
N TYR A 170 7.95 15.71 0.00
CA TYR A 170 8.75 15.45 1.22
C TYR A 170 7.99 14.60 2.23
N TYR A 171 6.68 14.83 2.37
CA TYR A 171 5.84 14.02 3.24
C TYR A 171 5.71 12.58 2.74
N GLY A 172 5.57 12.39 1.42
CA GLY A 172 5.56 11.08 0.79
C GLY A 172 6.84 10.29 1.07
N TYR A 173 8.01 10.92 0.98
CA TYR A 173 9.28 10.27 1.35
C TYR A 173 9.33 9.86 2.82
N PHE A 174 8.83 10.72 3.72
CA PHE A 174 8.74 10.41 5.14
C PHE A 174 7.79 9.23 5.41
N GLN A 175 6.59 9.27 4.82
CA GLN A 175 5.61 8.19 4.90
C GLN A 175 6.18 6.85 4.41
N CYS A 176 6.82 6.84 3.24
CA CYS A 176 7.45 5.65 2.68
C CYS A 176 8.53 5.10 3.61
N SER A 177 9.33 5.96 4.24
CA SER A 177 10.35 5.56 5.21
C SER A 177 9.74 4.91 6.46
N CYS A 178 8.70 5.50 7.04
CA CYS A 178 7.99 4.93 8.19
C CYS A 178 7.31 3.59 7.86
N ASN A 179 6.72 3.50 6.67
CA ASN A 179 6.08 2.30 6.16
C ASN A 179 7.11 1.18 5.93
N GLY A 180 8.24 1.48 5.28
CA GLY A 180 9.33 0.53 5.09
C GLY A 180 9.91 0.04 6.41
N LEU A 181 10.10 0.93 7.39
CA LEU A 181 10.53 0.54 8.74
C LEU A 181 9.54 -0.43 9.41
N THR A 182 8.24 -0.17 9.26
CA THR A 182 7.19 -1.05 9.78
C THR A 182 7.27 -2.43 9.14
N ASP A 183 7.41 -2.50 7.82
CA ASP A 183 7.49 -3.76 7.08
C ASP A 183 8.75 -4.56 7.45
N LEU A 184 9.89 -3.88 7.64
CA LEU A 184 11.13 -4.51 8.13
C LEU A 184 10.95 -5.11 9.52
N ILE A 185 10.37 -4.36 10.44
CA ILE A 185 10.13 -4.83 11.81
C ILE A 185 9.18 -6.04 11.79
N LEU A 186 8.07 -5.94 11.05
CA LEU A 186 7.09 -7.00 10.88
C LEU A 186 7.67 -8.27 10.23
N SER A 187 8.67 -8.13 9.36
CA SER A 187 9.38 -9.26 8.76
C SER A 187 10.34 -9.94 9.75
N VAL A 188 11.06 -9.16 10.56
CA VAL A 188 12.03 -9.68 11.54
C VAL A 188 11.35 -10.41 12.70
N TYR A 189 10.17 -9.94 13.13
CA TYR A 189 9.43 -10.50 14.26
C TYR A 189 9.16 -12.02 14.18
N PRO A 190 8.48 -12.54 13.15
CA PRO A 190 8.23 -13.97 13.03
C PRO A 190 9.55 -14.75 12.92
N SER A 191 10.53 -14.24 12.18
CA SER A 191 11.84 -14.88 12.00
C SER A 191 12.58 -15.09 13.32
N TYR A 192 12.56 -14.09 14.21
CA TYR A 192 13.16 -14.20 15.55
C TYR A 192 12.52 -15.29 16.42
N ILE A 193 11.20 -15.44 16.33
CA ILE A 193 10.47 -16.48 17.09
C ILE A 193 10.72 -17.86 16.49
N PHE A 194 10.72 -17.98 15.15
CA PHE A 194 11.07 -19.22 14.47
C PHE A 194 12.50 -19.68 14.74
N TRP A 195 13.43 -18.76 15.03
CA TRP A 195 14.79 -19.12 15.46
C TRP A 195 14.85 -19.64 16.90
N ASN A 196 13.98 -19.14 17.78
CA ASN A 196 13.91 -19.61 19.17
C ASN A 196 13.10 -20.89 19.34
N LEU A 197 12.18 -21.20 18.43
CA LEU A 197 11.41 -22.44 18.41
C LEU A 197 12.12 -23.50 17.55
N LYS A 198 12.37 -24.71 18.08
CA LYS A 198 12.93 -25.86 17.34
C LYS A 198 11.96 -26.39 16.26
N LEU A 199 11.61 -25.58 15.27
CA LEU A 199 10.81 -25.99 14.12
C LEU A 199 11.72 -26.63 13.06
N ARG A 200 11.16 -27.61 12.32
CA ARG A 200 11.89 -28.34 11.27
C ARG A 200 12.38 -27.34 10.21
N LEU A 201 13.68 -27.32 9.96
CA LEU A 201 14.41 -26.46 9.00
C LEU A 201 13.73 -26.27 7.64
N ARG A 202 12.92 -27.23 7.18
CA ARG A 202 12.15 -27.15 5.93
C ARG A 202 11.22 -25.94 5.85
N VAL A 203 10.51 -25.58 6.94
CA VAL A 203 9.59 -24.43 6.95
C VAL A 203 10.37 -23.11 7.03
N LYS A 204 11.49 -23.12 7.76
CA LYS A 204 12.41 -21.98 7.92
C LYS A 204 13.01 -21.57 6.57
N ILE A 205 13.49 -22.54 5.79
CA ILE A 205 14.08 -22.31 4.46
C ILE A 205 13.01 -21.84 3.47
N SER A 206 11.79 -22.41 3.48
CA SER A 206 10.72 -21.95 2.58
C SER A 206 10.33 -20.48 2.79
N LEU A 207 10.34 -20.00 4.04
CA LEU A 207 10.04 -18.60 4.37
C LEU A 207 11.16 -17.64 3.95
N GLU A 208 12.43 -18.00 4.18
CA GLU A 208 13.58 -17.19 3.74
C GLU A 208 13.70 -17.14 2.21
N VAL A 209 13.40 -18.25 1.51
CA VAL A 209 13.38 -18.30 0.04
C VAL A 209 12.26 -17.44 -0.55
N LEU A 210 11.06 -17.47 0.04
CA LEU A 210 9.94 -16.60 -0.38
C LEU A 210 10.26 -15.11 -0.20
N GLN A 211 10.95 -14.73 0.88
CA GLN A 211 11.36 -13.34 1.11
C GLN A 211 12.47 -12.89 0.14
N SER A 212 13.45 -13.76 -0.14
CA SER A 212 14.54 -13.44 -1.06
C SER A 212 14.13 -13.41 -2.54
N LEU A 213 13.08 -14.16 -2.92
CA LEU A 213 12.48 -14.07 -4.26
C LEU A 213 11.86 -12.69 -4.54
N ASN A 214 11.22 -12.05 -3.55
CA ASN A 214 10.63 -10.71 -3.72
C ASN A 214 11.68 -9.61 -3.94
N ALA A 215 12.92 -9.79 -3.45
CA ALA A 215 13.98 -8.80 -3.61
C ALA A 215 14.65 -8.85 -4.99
N LYS A 216 14.52 -9.96 -5.72
CA LYS A 216 15.23 -10.20 -6.98
C LYS A 216 14.48 -9.70 -8.22
N GLU A 217 13.21 -9.31 -8.08
CA GLU A 217 12.39 -8.83 -9.21
C GLU A 217 12.62 -7.35 -9.55
N ASN A 218 13.52 -6.65 -8.83
CA ASN A 218 13.82 -5.22 -9.01
C ASN A 218 15.29 -4.92 -9.39
N THR A 219 16.01 -5.88 -9.97
CA THR A 219 17.36 -5.66 -10.55
C THR A 219 17.39 -6.13 -11.99
#